data_AF-A0A485BM57-F1
#
_entry.id   AF-A0A485BM57-F1
#
_cell.length_a   1.000
_cell.length_b   1.000
_cell.length_c   1.000
_cell.angle_alpha   90.00
_cell.angle_beta   90.00
_cell.angle_gamma   90.00
#
_symmetry.space_group_name_H-M   'P 1'
#
loop_
_entity.id
_entity.type
_entity.pdbx_description
1 polymer ?
#
loop_
_entity_poly.entity_id
_entity_poly.type
_entity_poly.pdbx_seq_one_letter_code
_entity_poly.pdbx_strand_id
1 'polypeptide(L)'
;MILLQFIVVLFFLYLGMRVGGIGVGFAGGAGVMVLCALGATPGDLPMLVIVFIMVVIIAIAAMQEAGGIDYLVRLTERMLRRSPRLLVITARLAPGY
;
A
#
# COMPACT_ATOMS: atom_id res chain seq x y z
N MET A 1 -11.74 -21.33 21.59
CA MET A 1 -10.58 -20.40 21.61
C MET A 1 -10.29 -19.80 20.24
N ILE A 2 -10.27 -20.59 19.16
CA ILE A 2 -10.04 -20.08 17.78
C ILE A 2 -11.02 -18.98 17.36
N LEU A 3 -12.31 -19.11 17.69
CA LEU A 3 -13.34 -18.12 17.33
C LEU A 3 -13.07 -16.75 17.99
N LEU A 4 -12.63 -16.74 19.24
CA LEU A 4 -12.29 -15.52 19.97
C LEU A 4 -11.06 -14.83 19.34
N GLN A 5 -10.01 -15.60 19.04
CA GLN A 5 -8.82 -15.09 18.35
C GLN A 5 -9.17 -14.53 16.96
N PHE A 6 -10.04 -15.22 16.22
CA PHE A 6 -10.52 -14.76 14.92
C PHE A 6 -11.28 -13.42 15.00
N ILE A 7 -12.16 -13.25 15.99
CA ILE A 7 -12.85 -11.98 16.24
C ILE A 7 -11.86 -10.87 16.58
N VAL A 8 -10.84 -11.15 17.38
CA VAL A 8 -9.78 -10.18 17.71
C VAL A 8 -9.02 -9.75 16.46
N VAL A 9 -8.64 -10.70 15.60
CA VAL A 9 -7.99 -10.39 14.31
C VAL A 9 -8.87 -9.47 13.46
N LEU A 10 -10.15 -9.82 13.28
CA LEU A 10 -11.09 -9.01 12.50
C LEU A 10 -11.28 -7.61 13.09
N PHE A 11 -11.36 -7.50 14.41
CA PHE A 11 -11.51 -6.23 15.11
C PHE A 11 -10.31 -5.30 14.86
N PHE A 12 -9.08 -5.80 15.04
CA PHE A 12 -7.87 -5.00 14.80
C PHE A 12 -7.64 -4.71 13.33
N LEU A 13 -8.01 -5.63 12.42
CA LEU A 13 -7.97 -5.39 10.98
C LEU A 13 -8.93 -4.26 10.59
N TYR A 14 -10.18 -4.31 11.06
CA TYR A 14 -11.16 -3.26 10.84
C TYR A 14 -10.68 -1.91 11.37
N LEU A 15 -10.16 -1.88 12.59
CA LEU A 15 -9.64 -0.66 13.21
C LEU A 15 -8.45 -0.09 12.42
N GLY A 16 -7.50 -0.95 12.02
CA GLY A 16 -6.33 -0.57 11.23
C GLY A 16 -6.71 0.01 9.87
N MET A 17 -7.63 -0.64 9.15
CA MET A 17 -8.12 -0.15 7.85
C MET A 17 -8.85 1.19 7.98
N ARG A 18 -9.58 1.42 9.08
CA ARG A 18 -10.29 2.69 9.31
C ARG A 18 -9.33 3.86 9.55
N VAL A 19 -8.24 3.62 10.27
CA VAL A 19 -7.22 4.66 10.54
C VAL A 19 -6.36 4.90 9.31
N GLY A 20 -6.01 3.85 8.56
CA GLY A 20 -5.17 3.94 7.37
C GLY A 20 -3.71 4.32 7.65
N GLY A 21 -2.90 4.37 6.59
CA GLY A 21 -1.50 4.79 6.65
C GLY A 21 -0.67 4.00 7.67
N ILE A 22 0.07 4.73 8.53
CA ILE A 22 0.92 4.12 9.56
C ILE A 22 0.11 3.43 10.66
N GLY A 23 -1.16 3.82 10.87
CA GLY A 23 -2.04 3.24 11.88
C GLY A 23 -2.37 1.77 11.62
N VAL A 24 -2.30 1.33 10.37
CA VAL A 24 -2.47 -0.09 10.00
C VAL A 24 -1.38 -0.95 10.64
N GLY A 25 -0.14 -0.47 10.66
CA GLY A 25 0.99 -1.17 11.27
C GLY A 25 0.85 -1.29 12.78
N PHE A 26 0.46 -0.21 13.46
CA PHE A 26 0.21 -0.21 14.90
C PHE A 26 -0.96 -1.10 15.30
N ALA A 27 -2.07 -1.07 14.56
CA ALA A 27 -3.22 -1.94 14.81
C ALA A 27 -2.86 -3.42 14.63
N GLY A 28 -2.05 -3.75 13.61
CA GLY A 28 -1.51 -5.10 13.41
C GLY A 28 -0.65 -5.57 14.59
N GLY A 29 0.31 -4.74 15.03
CA GLY A 29 1.17 -5.07 16.16
C GLY A 29 0.41 -5.22 17.48
N ALA A 30 -0.54 -4.32 17.75
CA ALA A 30 -1.41 -4.39 18.93
C ALA A 30 -2.30 -5.65 18.90
N GLY A 31 -2.82 -6.02 17.72
CA GLY A 31 -3.57 -7.26 17.55
C GLY A 31 -2.75 -8.50 17.87
N VAL A 32 -1.49 -8.57 17.42
CA VAL A 32 -0.58 -9.68 17.75
C VAL A 32 -0.31 -9.76 19.25
N MET A 33 -0.10 -8.62 19.93
CA MET A 33 0.10 -8.58 21.39
C MET A 33 -1.11 -9.15 22.14
N VAL A 34 -2.32 -8.76 21.74
CA VAL A 34 -3.57 -9.28 22.35
C VAL A 34 -3.75 -10.77 22.06
N LEU A 35 -3.43 -11.24 20.86
CA LEU A 35 -3.49 -12.66 20.52
C LEU A 35 -2.50 -13.49 21.34
N CYS A 36 -1.29 -12.98 21.57
CA CYS A 36 -0.29 -13.63 22.43
C CYS A 36 -0.79 -13.74 23.88
N ALA A 37 -1.42 -12.68 24.40
CA ALA A 37 -2.03 -12.71 25.73
C ALA A 37 -3.18 -13.74 25.86
N LEU A 38 -3.85 -14.08 24.75
CA LEU A 38 -4.85 -15.13 24.66
C LEU A 38 -4.26 -16.53 24.42
N GLY A 39 -2.94 -16.69 24.52
CA GLY A 39 -2.24 -17.96 24.38
C GLY A 39 -1.91 -18.37 22.94
N ALA A 40 -2.02 -17.47 21.97
CA ALA A 40 -1.54 -17.74 20.60
C ALA A 40 -0.01 -17.62 20.56
N THR A 41 0.65 -18.55 19.88
CA THR A 41 2.09 -18.44 19.62
C THR A 41 2.32 -17.48 18.45
N PRO A 42 3.15 -16.43 18.61
CA PRO A 42 3.51 -15.55 17.50
C PRO A 42 4.27 -16.36 16.44
N GLY A 43 3.94 -16.12 15.17
CA GLY A 43 4.70 -16.65 14.04
C GLY A 43 5.97 -15.83 13.77
N ASP A 44 6.74 -16.28 12.79
CA ASP A 44 7.95 -15.57 12.37
C ASP A 44 7.61 -14.20 11.77
N LEU A 45 8.36 -13.19 12.17
CA LEU A 45 8.24 -11.85 11.60
C LEU A 45 8.79 -11.87 10.16
N PRO A 46 8.01 -11.48 9.13
CA PRO A 46 8.45 -11.51 7.74
C PRO A 46 9.38 -10.33 7.42
N MET A 47 10.55 -10.29 8.05
CA MET A 47 11.52 -9.18 7.97
C MET A 47 11.90 -8.85 6.52
N LEU A 48 12.15 -9.88 5.71
CA LEU A 48 12.51 -9.71 4.30
C LEU A 48 11.45 -8.92 3.54
N VAL A 49 10.17 -9.22 3.76
CA VAL A 49 9.05 -8.51 3.11
C VAL A 49 8.99 -7.05 3.54
N ILE A 50 9.15 -6.77 4.84
CA ILE A 50 9.13 -5.40 5.39
C ILE A 50 10.25 -4.56 4.77
N VAL A 51 11.47 -5.11 4.70
CA VAL A 51 12.64 -4.43 4.11
C VAL A 51 12.42 -4.18 2.62
N PHE A 52 11.89 -5.16 1.87
CA PHE A 52 11.58 -4.97 0.45
C PHE A 52 10.60 -3.81 0.21
N ILE A 53 9.50 -3.75 0.99
CA ILE A 53 8.54 -2.65 0.90
C ILE A 53 9.20 -1.32 1.24
N MET A 54 10.01 -1.27 2.31
CA MET A 54 10.74 -0.07 2.71
C MET A 54 11.66 0.44 1.60
N VAL A 55 12.46 -0.45 1.01
CA VAL A 55 13.38 -0.12 -0.11
C VAL A 55 12.61 0.45 -1.30
N VAL A 56 11.50 -0.19 -1.68
CA VAL A 56 10.67 0.28 -2.78
C VAL A 56 10.04 1.65 -2.47
N ILE A 57 9.54 1.87 -1.26
CA ILE A 57 8.98 3.17 -0.85
C ILE A 57 10.06 4.26 -0.91
N ILE A 58 11.27 3.98 -0.43
CA ILE A 58 12.39 4.94 -0.48
C ILE A 58 12.76 5.26 -1.94
N ALA A 59 12.83 4.24 -2.80
CA ALA A 59 13.12 4.44 -4.22
C ALA A 59 12.04 5.30 -4.91
N ILE A 60 10.76 5.04 -4.61
CA ILE A 60 9.63 5.83 -5.12
C ILE A 60 9.71 7.26 -4.59
N ALA A 61 9.97 7.46 -3.30
CA ALA A 61 10.09 8.79 -2.69
C ALA A 61 11.24 9.60 -3.32
N ALA A 62 12.41 8.98 -3.50
CA ALA A 62 13.54 9.60 -4.19
C ALA A 62 13.20 9.97 -5.64
N MET A 63 12.47 9.09 -6.34
CA MET A 63 12.02 9.35 -7.72
C MET A 63 10.97 10.46 -7.79
N GLN A 64 10.09 10.57 -6.80
CA GLN A 64 9.11 11.67 -6.70
C GLN A 64 9.80 13.00 -6.46
N GLU A 65 10.75 13.05 -5.52
CA GLU A 65 11.51 14.27 -5.19
C GLU A 65 12.38 14.75 -6.36
N ALA A 66 12.94 13.82 -7.13
CA ALA A 66 13.72 14.13 -8.33
C ALA A 66 12.86 14.56 -9.54
N GLY A 67 11.53 14.58 -9.43
CA GLY A 67 10.62 14.87 -10.55
C GLY A 67 10.52 13.72 -11.58
N GLY A 68 10.92 12.51 -11.21
CA GLY A 68 10.94 11.35 -12.09
C GLY A 68 9.55 10.93 -12.57
N ILE A 69 8.52 11.10 -11.73
CA ILE A 69 7.13 10.85 -12.15
C ILE A 69 6.68 11.89 -13.18
N ASP A 70 6.97 13.17 -12.98
CA ASP A 70 6.64 14.23 -13.94
C ASP A 70 7.35 14.01 -15.28
N TYR A 71 8.59 13.53 -15.25
CA TYR A 71 9.32 13.13 -16.45
C TYR A 71 8.60 12.01 -17.22
N LEU A 72 8.16 10.95 -16.53
CA LEU A 72 7.43 9.85 -17.14
C LEU A 72 6.08 10.28 -17.73
N VAL A 73 5.38 11.20 -17.05
CA VAL A 73 4.12 11.77 -17.57
C VAL A 73 4.39 12.56 -18.84
N ARG A 74 5.39 13.44 -18.85
CA ARG A 74 5.77 14.21 -20.05
C ARG A 74 6.22 13.32 -21.21
N LEU A 75 6.92 12.23 -20.92
CA LEU A 75 7.30 11.26 -21.94
C LEU A 75 6.06 10.60 -22.55
N THR A 76 5.12 10.20 -21.69
CA THR A 76 3.82 9.65 -22.10
C THR A 76 3.06 10.64 -22.97
N GLU A 77 2.97 11.93 -22.57
CA GLU A 77 2.33 12.98 -23.36
C GLU A 77 2.95 13.15 -24.75
N ARG A 78 4.29 13.14 -24.85
CA ARG A 78 4.99 13.24 -26.14
C ARG A 78 4.69 12.03 -27.03
N MET A 79 4.67 10.83 -26.46
CA MET A 79 4.33 9.61 -27.19
C MET A 79 2.89 9.66 -27.72
N LEU A 80 1.96 10.14 -26.90
CA LEU A 80 0.54 10.28 -27.27
C LEU A 80 0.33 11.35 -28.35
N ARG A 81 1.01 12.49 -28.26
CA ARG A 81 0.96 13.56 -29.28
C ARG A 81 1.44 13.10 -30.66
N ARG A 82 2.36 12.12 -30.74
CA ARG A 82 2.79 11.52 -32.02
C ARG A 82 1.72 10.63 -32.67
N SER A 83 0.80 10.08 -31.88
CA SER A 83 -0.28 9.20 -32.35
C SER A 83 -1.65 9.73 -31.91
N PRO A 84 -2.21 10.74 -32.61
CA PRO A 84 -3.43 11.44 -32.18
C PRO A 84 -4.68 10.55 -32.03
N ARG A 85 -4.74 9.38 -32.68
CA ARG A 85 -5.81 8.39 -32.47
C ARG A 85 -5.80 7.78 -31.06
N LEU A 86 -4.62 7.61 -30.45
CA LEU A 86 -4.47 7.10 -29.08
C LEU A 86 -4.87 8.15 -28.02
N LEU A 87 -4.64 9.43 -28.31
CA LEU A 87 -5.09 10.54 -27.46
C LEU A 87 -6.61 10.55 -27.27
N VAL A 88 -7.38 10.36 -28.35
CA VAL A 88 -8.85 10.38 -28.30
C VAL A 88 -9.42 9.19 -27.51
N ILE A 89 -8.82 8.00 -27.63
CA ILE A 89 -9.25 6.80 -26.91
C ILE A 89 -8.90 6.91 -25.42
N THR A 90 -7.66 7.30 -25.09
CA THR A 90 -7.21 7.44 -23.69
C THR A 90 -7.94 8.56 -22.95
N ALA A 91 -8.20 9.70 -23.61
CA ALA A 91 -9.00 10.79 -23.03
C ALA A 91 -10.45 10.39 -22.74
N ARG A 92 -11.03 9.47 -23.53
CA ARG A 92 -12.38 8.94 -23.28
C ARG A 92 -12.43 7.93 -22.14
N LEU A 93 -11.31 7.28 -21.82
CA LEU A 93 -11.19 6.24 -20.78
C LEU A 93 -10.71 6.78 -19.43
N ALA A 94 -10.10 7.97 -19.38
CA ALA A 94 -9.81 8.65 -18.13
C ALA A 94 -11.14 8.98 -17.43
N PRO A 95 -11.40 8.46 -16.21
CA PRO A 95 -12.53 8.90 -15.42
C PRO A 95 -12.41 10.42 -15.27
N GLY A 96 -13.46 11.17 -15.58
CA GLY A 96 -13.45 12.62 -15.42
C GLY A 96 -13.14 12.97 -13.96
N TYR A 97 -11.95 13.54 -13.74
CA TYR A 97 -11.60 14.31 -12.55
C TYR A 97 -11.62 15.78 -12.96
#